data_AF-A0A852YZ39-F1
#
_entry.id   AF-A0A852YZ39-F1
#
_cell.length_a   1.000
_cell.length_b   1.000
_cell.length_c   1.000
_cell.angle_alpha   90.00
_cell.angle_beta   90.00
_cell.angle_gamma   90.00
#
_symmetry.space_group_name_H-M   'P 1'
#
loop_
_entity.id
_entity.type
_entity.pdbx_description
1 polymer ?
#
loop_
_entity_poly.entity_id
_entity_poly.type
_entity_poly.pdbx_seq_one_letter_code
_entity_poly.pdbx_strand_id
1 'polypeptide(L)'
;MDVLSFVGTVLLVLSWILWAAGVLTRRSSRNSAEHDPAVRLIPVDHETREAVTERLRRGNNVRAVSRLRRATGVSPAQARILAGIMADGTVPPASHSESWELLRARRPELVAETERVHDQHGHYAAIRHLRRHLPVGLGTGNLLVRARNG
;
A
#
# COMPACT_ATOMS: atom_id res chain seq x y z
N MET A 1 -45.74 3.46 32.65
CA MET A 1 -45.59 2.57 31.46
C MET A 1 -44.44 3.12 30.64
N ASP A 2 -43.21 3.12 31.19
CA ASP A 2 -42.14 3.99 30.65
C ASP A 2 -40.83 3.23 30.36
N VAL A 3 -40.71 2.00 30.86
CA VAL A 3 -39.47 1.20 30.72
C VAL A 3 -39.39 0.53 29.35
N LEU A 4 -40.53 0.17 28.75
CA LEU A 4 -40.59 -0.50 27.45
C LEU A 4 -40.27 0.45 26.27
N SER A 5 -40.65 1.72 26.37
CA SER A 5 -40.31 2.72 25.35
C SER A 5 -38.82 3.04 25.32
N PHE A 6 -38.14 3.04 26.47
CA PHE A 6 -36.72 3.39 26.55
C PHE A 6 -35.82 2.33 25.90
N VAL A 7 -36.13 1.04 26.07
CA VAL A 7 -35.36 -0.07 25.48
C VAL A 7 -35.47 -0.08 23.95
N GLY A 8 -36.64 0.25 23.40
CA GLY A 8 -36.85 0.33 21.95
C GLY A 8 -36.02 1.44 21.29
N THR A 9 -35.93 2.61 21.91
CA THR A 9 -35.14 3.74 21.38
C THR A 9 -33.64 3.46 21.44
N VAL A 10 -33.16 2.82 22.51
CA VAL A 10 -31.75 2.44 22.65
C VAL A 10 -31.32 1.44 21.57
N LEU A 11 -32.16 0.45 21.26
CA LEU A 11 -31.89 -0.53 20.20
C LEU A 11 -31.85 0.10 18.81
N LEU A 12 -32.73 1.06 18.52
CA LEU A 12 -32.74 1.77 17.24
C LEU A 12 -31.49 2.63 17.05
N VAL A 13 -31.05 3.32 18.10
CA VAL A 13 -29.81 4.12 18.08
C VAL A 13 -28.59 3.22 17.90
N LEU A 14 -28.53 2.09 18.61
CA LEU A 14 -27.42 1.14 18.47
C LEU A 14 -27.34 0.56 17.06
N SER A 15 -28.49 0.23 16.46
CA SER A 15 -28.58 -0.30 15.10
C SER A 15 -28.12 0.73 14.06
N TRP A 16 -28.49 2.01 14.24
CA TRP A 16 -28.00 3.11 13.41
C TRP A 16 -26.48 3.33 13.52
N ILE A 17 -25.92 3.24 14.73
CA ILE A 17 -24.48 3.36 14.97
C ILE A 17 -23.73 2.20 14.32
N LEU A 18 -24.24 0.97 14.44
CA LEU A 18 -23.67 -0.22 13.79
C LEU A 18 -23.73 -0.13 12.26
N TRP A 19 -24.81 0.43 11.70
CA TRP A 19 -24.94 0.63 10.26
C TRP A 19 -23.97 1.70 9.75
N ALA A 20 -23.86 2.83 10.45
CA ALA A 20 -22.91 3.89 10.13
C ALA A 20 -21.45 3.42 10.22
N ALA A 21 -21.11 2.63 11.25
CA ALA A 21 -19.80 2.02 11.40
C ALA A 21 -19.49 0.99 10.29
N GLY A 22 -20.49 0.22 9.86
CA GLY A 22 -20.38 -0.73 8.74
C GLY A 22 -20.11 -0.06 7.39
N VAL A 23 -20.68 1.13 7.16
CA VAL A 23 -20.46 1.90 5.92
C VAL A 23 -19.07 2.56 5.90
N LEU A 24 -18.59 3.08 7.04
CA LEU A 24 -17.24 3.66 7.13
C LEU A 24 -16.13 2.60 6.97
N THR A 25 -16.29 1.42 7.56
CA THR A 25 -15.31 0.33 7.47
C THR A 25 -15.22 -0.26 6.06
N ARG A 26 -16.35 -0.42 5.34
CA ARG A 26 -16.35 -0.89 3.94
C ARG A 26 -15.65 0.07 2.98
N ARG A 27 -15.80 1.39 3.17
CA ARG A 27 -15.15 2.40 2.30
C ARG A 27 -13.64 2.47 2.52
N SER A 28 -13.18 2.30 3.76
CA SER A 28 -11.75 2.25 4.09
C SER A 28 -11.09 0.97 3.55
N SER A 29 -11.76 -0.17 3.62
CA SER A 29 -11.25 -1.44 3.08
C SER A 29 -11.08 -1.43 1.56
N ARG A 30 -12.01 -0.85 0.79
CA ARG A 30 -11.90 -0.73 -0.68
C ARG A 30 -10.71 0.14 -1.11
N ASN A 31 -10.49 1.29 -0.45
CA ASN A 31 -9.30 2.12 -0.73
C ASN A 31 -7.99 1.44 -0.30
N SER A 32 -8.00 0.65 0.79
CA SER A 32 -6.81 -0.10 1.24
C SER A 32 -6.44 -1.25 0.30
N ALA A 33 -7.42 -1.98 -0.23
CA ALA A 33 -7.19 -3.14 -1.10
C ALA A 33 -6.58 -2.75 -2.45
N GLU A 34 -6.95 -1.60 -3.01
CA GLU A 34 -6.34 -1.09 -4.25
C GLU A 34 -4.93 -0.54 -4.02
N HIS A 35 -4.63 0.07 -2.87
CA HIS A 35 -3.30 0.65 -2.60
C HIS A 35 -2.26 -0.38 -2.12
N ASP A 36 -2.69 -1.53 -1.58
CA ASP A 36 -1.82 -2.61 -1.13
C ASP A 36 -0.78 -3.07 -2.19
N PRO A 37 -1.16 -3.36 -3.46
CA PRO A 37 -0.20 -3.80 -4.46
C PRO A 37 0.88 -2.75 -4.80
N ALA A 38 0.54 -1.46 -4.77
CA ALA A 38 1.51 -0.39 -5.01
C ALA A 38 2.46 -0.18 -3.82
N VAL A 39 1.96 -0.34 -2.59
CA VAL A 39 2.77 -0.21 -1.36
C VAL A 39 3.81 -1.32 -1.27
N ARG A 40 3.49 -2.53 -1.72
CA ARG A 40 4.43 -3.67 -1.75
C ARG A 40 5.64 -3.48 -2.67
N LEU A 41 5.58 -2.50 -3.58
CA LEU A 41 6.66 -2.17 -4.51
C LEU A 41 7.53 -1.02 -4.00
N ILE A 42 7.23 -0.44 -2.83
CA ILE A 42 8.05 0.61 -2.23
C ILE A 42 9.35 -0.03 -1.74
N PRO A 43 10.51 0.40 -2.25
CA PRO A 43 11.78 -0.14 -1.79
C PRO A 43 12.12 0.37 -0.39
N VAL A 44 12.70 -0.51 0.42
CA VAL A 44 13.20 -0.21 1.75
C VAL A 44 14.58 -0.83 1.88
N ASP A 45 15.58 0.00 2.17
CA ASP A 45 16.95 -0.46 2.35
C ASP A 45 17.08 -1.48 3.50
N HIS A 46 18.14 -2.29 3.46
CA HIS A 46 18.32 -3.39 4.40
C HIS A 46 18.36 -2.94 5.87
N GLU A 47 19.12 -1.88 6.18
CA GLU A 47 19.24 -1.35 7.54
C GLU A 47 17.88 -0.87 8.08
N THR A 48 17.10 -0.18 7.25
CA THR A 48 15.74 0.24 7.61
C THR A 48 14.83 -0.97 7.80
N ARG A 49 14.91 -2.01 6.96
CA ARG A 49 14.09 -3.22 7.10
C ARG A 49 14.34 -3.90 8.43
N GLU A 50 15.60 -4.11 8.81
CA GLU A 50 15.96 -4.72 10.09
C GLU A 50 15.47 -3.89 11.28
N ALA A 51 15.76 -2.58 11.27
CA ALA A 51 15.37 -1.68 12.34
C ALA A 51 13.84 -1.57 12.50
N VAL A 52 13.08 -1.66 11.40
CA VAL A 52 11.62 -1.65 11.42
C VAL A 52 11.09 -2.99 11.92
N THR A 53 11.60 -4.10 11.43
CA THR A 53 11.22 -5.46 11.85
C THR A 53 11.42 -5.64 13.35
N GLU A 54 12.56 -5.20 13.88
CA GLU A 54 12.83 -5.27 15.31
C GLU A 54 11.88 -4.40 16.14
N ARG A 55 11.53 -3.21 15.65
CA ARG A 55 10.54 -2.36 16.32
C ARG A 55 9.14 -2.98 16.32
N LEU A 56 8.74 -3.61 15.22
CA LEU A 56 7.47 -4.32 15.11
C LEU A 56 7.43 -5.49 16.10
N ARG A 57 8.52 -6.27 16.21
CA ARG A 57 8.66 -7.35 17.21
C ARG A 57 8.50 -6.85 18.64
N ARG A 58 9.02 -5.67 18.96
CA ARG A 58 8.88 -5.03 20.29
C ARG A 58 7.54 -4.31 20.50
N GLY A 59 6.57 -4.43 19.58
CA GLY A 59 5.27 -3.73 19.66
C GLY A 59 5.34 -2.21 19.42
N ASN A 60 6.49 -1.68 18.98
CA ASN A 60 6.73 -0.24 18.80
C ASN A 60 6.26 0.27 17.43
N ASN A 61 4.98 0.05 17.10
CA ASN A 61 4.39 0.32 15.79
C ASN A 61 4.52 1.78 15.33
N VAL A 62 4.35 2.75 16.24
CA VAL A 62 4.46 4.18 15.91
C VAL A 62 5.88 4.54 15.45
N ARG A 63 6.91 4.00 16.12
CA ARG A 63 8.32 4.24 15.77
C ARG A 63 8.69 3.53 14.46
N ALA A 64 8.16 2.32 14.23
CA ALA A 64 8.32 1.60 12.97
C ALA A 64 7.78 2.41 11.78
N VAL A 65 6.53 2.88 11.86
CA VAL A 65 5.89 3.71 10.82
C VAL A 65 6.65 5.02 10.60
N SER A 66 7.06 5.70 11.68
CA SER A 66 7.83 6.94 11.58
C SER A 66 9.17 6.74 10.87
N ARG A 67 9.88 5.63 11.14
CA ARG A 67 11.13 5.28 10.45
C ARG A 67 10.89 5.02 8.97
N LEU A 68 9.90 4.20 8.62
CA LEU A 68 9.54 3.91 7.22
C LEU A 68 9.23 5.20 6.44
N ARG A 69 8.43 6.09 7.02
CA ARG A 69 8.08 7.37 6.41
C ARG A 69 9.32 8.22 6.13
N ARG A 70 10.27 8.30 7.07
CA ARG A 70 11.52 9.08 6.90
C ARG A 70 12.45 8.46 5.86
N ALA A 71 12.54 7.13 5.81
CA ALA A 71 13.44 6.44 4.89
C ALA A 71 12.93 6.44 3.45
N THR A 72 11.61 6.31 3.25
CA THR A 72 11.02 6.14 1.91
C THR A 72 10.35 7.39 1.36
N GLY A 73 10.10 8.41 2.20
CA GLY A 73 9.39 9.63 1.82
C GLY A 73 7.89 9.45 1.54
N VAL A 74 7.33 8.26 1.83
CA VAL A 74 5.93 7.93 1.50
C VAL A 74 4.94 8.58 2.48
N SER A 75 3.66 8.62 2.10
CA SER A 75 2.62 9.17 2.97
C SER A 75 2.48 8.38 4.29
N PRO A 76 1.98 9.00 5.37
CA PRO A 76 1.70 8.29 6.63
C PRO A 76 0.77 7.08 6.46
N ALA A 77 -0.18 7.14 5.52
CA ALA A 77 -1.09 6.03 5.23
C ALA A 77 -0.34 4.84 4.61
N GLN A 78 0.48 5.09 3.58
CA GLN A 78 1.30 4.06 2.93
C GLN A 78 2.33 3.46 3.89
N ALA A 79 2.94 4.27 4.76
CA ALA A 79 3.89 3.78 5.76
C ALA A 79 3.24 2.82 6.77
N ARG A 80 1.96 3.04 7.13
CA ARG A 80 1.19 2.10 7.98
C ARG A 80 0.90 0.79 7.27
N ILE A 81 0.50 0.85 6.00
CA ILE A 81 0.25 -0.35 5.19
C ILE A 81 1.56 -1.14 5.05
N LEU A 82 2.66 -0.47 4.72
CA LEU A 82 3.98 -1.08 4.60
C LEU A 82 4.46 -1.73 5.91
N ALA A 83 4.25 -1.06 7.04
CA ALA A 83 4.53 -1.64 8.35
C ALA A 83 3.67 -2.88 8.63
N GLY A 84 2.40 -2.88 8.24
CA GLY A 84 1.52 -4.04 8.34
C GLY A 84 2.02 -5.23 7.50
N ILE A 85 2.34 -4.97 6.23
CA ILE A 85 2.93 -5.97 5.32
C ILE A 85 4.21 -6.59 5.92
N MET A 86 5.07 -5.77 6.53
CA MET A 86 6.29 -6.24 7.20
C MET A 86 6.00 -7.03 8.49
N ALA A 87 4.98 -6.64 9.25
CA ALA A 87 4.54 -7.37 10.44
C ALA A 87 4.00 -8.77 10.07
N ASP A 88 3.37 -8.88 8.90
CA ASP A 88 2.91 -10.15 8.32
C ASP A 88 4.06 -11.00 7.73
N GLY A 89 5.32 -10.58 7.90
CA GLY A 89 6.51 -11.30 7.44
C GLY A 89 6.86 -11.11 5.97
N THR A 90 6.15 -10.23 5.25
CA THR A 90 6.51 -9.91 3.86
C THR A 90 7.66 -8.91 3.84
N VAL A 91 8.77 -9.32 3.21
CA VAL A 91 9.95 -8.47 3.05
C VAL A 91 9.75 -7.54 1.84
N PRO A 92 9.80 -6.21 2.01
CA PRO A 92 9.75 -5.28 0.88
C PRO A 92 11.06 -5.34 0.07
N PRO A 93 11.00 -4.99 -1.23
CA PRO A 93 12.18 -4.97 -2.09
C PRO A 93 13.23 -3.98 -1.54
N ALA A 94 14.51 -4.27 -1.76
CA ALA A 94 15.61 -3.41 -1.31
C ALA A 94 15.83 -2.22 -2.25
N SER A 95 15.44 -2.35 -3.52
CA SER A 95 15.71 -1.40 -4.59
C SER A 95 14.55 -1.32 -5.57
N HIS A 96 14.56 -0.31 -6.44
CA HIS A 96 13.57 -0.21 -7.50
C HIS A 96 13.71 -1.30 -8.58
N SER A 97 14.91 -1.88 -8.77
CA SER A 97 15.10 -3.02 -9.66
C SER A 97 14.46 -4.28 -9.06
N GLU A 98 14.65 -4.54 -7.76
CA GLU A 98 13.92 -5.60 -7.06
C GLU A 98 12.40 -5.37 -7.08
N SER A 99 11.94 -4.13 -6.98
CA SER A 99 10.52 -3.81 -7.17
C SER A 99 10.04 -4.15 -8.58
N TRP A 100 10.85 -3.89 -9.61
CA TRP A 100 10.52 -4.25 -10.99
C TRP A 100 10.49 -5.76 -11.20
N GLU A 101 11.45 -6.49 -10.63
CA GLU A 101 11.46 -7.97 -10.64
C GLU A 101 10.25 -8.55 -9.91
N LEU A 102 9.90 -7.98 -8.75
CA LEU A 102 8.71 -8.38 -8.00
C LEU A 102 7.44 -8.13 -8.82
N LEU A 103 7.38 -7.02 -9.54
CA LEU A 103 6.27 -6.72 -10.45
C LEU A 103 6.25 -7.71 -11.62
N ARG A 104 7.40 -8.07 -12.20
CA ARG A 104 7.53 -9.05 -13.29
C ARG A 104 7.07 -10.44 -12.84
N ALA A 105 7.45 -10.86 -11.64
CA ALA A 105 7.03 -12.14 -11.07
C ALA A 105 5.52 -12.21 -10.80
N ARG A 106 4.90 -11.10 -10.41
CA ARG A 106 3.46 -11.05 -10.04
C ARG A 106 2.53 -10.71 -11.19
N ARG A 107 2.99 -9.93 -12.16
CA ARG A 107 2.22 -9.40 -13.29
C ARG A 107 3.08 -9.38 -14.57
N PRO A 108 3.50 -10.54 -15.08
CA PRO A 108 4.41 -10.63 -16.22
C PRO A 108 3.85 -9.95 -17.47
N GLU A 109 2.55 -10.07 -17.73
CA GLU A 109 1.88 -9.45 -18.89
C GLU A 109 1.94 -7.91 -18.84
N LEU A 110 1.71 -7.32 -17.67
CA LEU A 110 1.78 -5.86 -17.48
C LEU A 110 3.19 -5.35 -17.72
N VAL A 111 4.20 -6.08 -17.25
CA VAL A 111 5.61 -5.72 -17.46
C VAL A 111 5.97 -5.83 -18.93
N ALA A 112 5.66 -6.95 -19.59
CA ALA A 112 5.94 -7.15 -21.00
C ALA A 112 5.26 -6.08 -21.89
N GLU A 113 4.01 -5.73 -21.60
CA GLU A 113 3.32 -4.65 -22.32
C GLU A 113 3.96 -3.29 -22.04
N THR A 114 4.32 -3.01 -20.78
CA THR A 114 4.95 -1.73 -20.42
C THR A 114 6.33 -1.59 -21.07
N GLU A 115 7.10 -2.67 -21.17
CA GLU A 115 8.38 -2.72 -21.89
C GLU A 115 8.17 -2.51 -23.39
N ARG A 116 7.18 -3.17 -24.01
CA ARG A 116 6.84 -2.94 -25.42
C ARG A 116 6.42 -1.50 -25.69
N VAL A 117 5.55 -0.93 -24.85
CA VAL A 117 5.13 0.48 -24.93
C VAL A 117 6.31 1.41 -24.73
N HIS A 118 7.24 1.07 -23.83
CA HIS A 118 8.46 1.83 -23.67
C HIS A 118 9.25 1.87 -24.97
N ASP A 119 9.46 0.73 -25.61
CA ASP A 119 10.32 0.62 -26.78
C ASP A 119 9.67 1.26 -28.03
N GLN A 120 8.34 1.20 -28.14
CA GLN A 120 7.59 1.79 -29.26
C GLN A 120 7.27 3.27 -29.09
N HIS A 121 6.98 3.72 -27.87
CA HIS A 121 6.39 5.04 -27.60
C HIS A 121 7.16 5.86 -26.56
N GLY A 122 8.25 5.30 -26.04
CA GLY A 122 9.17 5.98 -25.13
C GLY A 122 8.76 5.95 -23.65
N HIS A 123 9.64 6.54 -22.85
CA HIS A 123 9.61 6.50 -21.39
C HIS A 123 8.30 7.01 -20.77
N TYR A 124 7.78 8.13 -21.25
CA TYR A 124 6.56 8.73 -20.72
C TYR A 124 5.31 7.88 -21.02
N ALA A 125 5.26 7.23 -22.18
CA ALA A 125 4.16 6.34 -22.53
C ALA A 125 4.13 5.10 -21.62
N ALA A 126 5.30 4.53 -21.31
CA ALA A 126 5.42 3.43 -20.37
C ALA A 126 4.99 3.81 -18.94
N ILE A 127 5.40 4.98 -18.44
CA ILE A 127 4.94 5.47 -17.12
C ILE A 127 3.41 5.65 -17.12
N ARG A 128 2.86 6.24 -18.18
CA ARG A 128 1.42 6.43 -18.32
C ARG A 128 0.69 5.08 -18.38
N HIS A 129 1.20 4.12 -19.12
CA HIS A 129 0.68 2.76 -19.20
C HIS A 129 0.65 2.11 -17.82
N LEU A 130 1.80 2.05 -17.13
CA LEU A 130 1.92 1.46 -15.80
C LEU A 130 0.92 2.05 -14.80
N ARG A 131 0.77 3.38 -14.79
CA ARG A 131 -0.15 4.10 -13.89
C ARG A 131 -1.63 3.85 -14.15
N ARG A 132 -2.02 3.38 -15.34
CA ARG A 132 -3.41 2.98 -15.62
C ARG A 132 -3.76 1.64 -15.00
N HIS A 133 -2.77 0.77 -14.82
CA HIS A 133 -2.96 -0.61 -14.36
C HIS A 133 -2.47 -0.87 -12.93
N LEU A 134 -1.72 0.09 -12.37
CA LEU A 134 -1.19 0.04 -11.02
C LEU A 134 -1.39 1.41 -10.36
N PRO A 135 -1.95 1.47 -9.12
CA PRO A 135 -2.22 2.72 -8.41
C PRO A 135 -0.94 3.30 -7.80
N VAL A 136 0.05 3.58 -8.66
CA VAL A 136 1.30 4.24 -8.30
C VAL A 136 1.27 5.71 -8.73
N GLY A 137 1.88 6.55 -7.91
CA GLY A 137 2.11 7.96 -8.26
C GLY A 137 3.09 8.11 -9.43
N LEU A 138 3.16 9.32 -9.99
CA LEU A 138 4.08 9.63 -11.09
C LEU A 138 5.54 9.37 -10.74
N GLY A 139 5.98 9.78 -9.54
CA GLY A 139 7.36 9.59 -9.07
C GLY A 139 7.74 8.11 -8.99
N THR A 140 6.92 7.30 -8.32
CA THR A 140 7.13 5.84 -8.22
C THR A 140 7.09 5.17 -9.58
N GLY A 141 6.12 5.52 -10.44
CA GLY A 141 6.06 5.00 -11.81
C GLY A 141 7.31 5.32 -12.63
N ASN A 142 7.84 6.54 -12.50
CA ASN A 142 9.10 6.93 -13.15
C ASN A 142 10.30 6.11 -12.66
N LEU A 143 10.42 5.93 -11.34
CA LEU A 143 11.53 5.17 -10.75
C LEU A 143 11.48 3.69 -11.14
N LEU A 144 10.28 3.09 -11.18
CA LEU A 144 10.08 1.71 -11.62
C LEU A 144 10.49 1.52 -13.10
N VAL A 145 9.96 2.35 -14.01
CA VAL A 145 10.28 2.24 -15.45
C VAL A 145 11.76 2.50 -15.72
N ARG A 146 12.40 3.40 -14.97
CA ARG A 146 13.84 3.65 -15.07
C ARG A 146 14.67 2.45 -14.59
N ALA A 147 14.21 1.75 -13.56
CA ALA A 147 14.89 0.60 -12.98
C ALA A 147 14.79 -0.69 -13.83
N ARG A 148 14.06 -0.67 -14.96
CA ARG A 148 13.89 -1.87 -15.81
C ARG A 148 15.19 -2.46 -16.35
N ASN A 149 16.24 -1.64 -16.48
CA ASN A 149 17.53 -2.01 -17.07
C ASN A 149 18.62 -2.26 -16.00
N GLY A 150 18.24 -2.24 -14.72
CA GLY A 150 19.17 -2.31 -13.59
C GLY A 150 19.25 -3.70 -12.97
#